data_AF-Q9D7K5-F1
#
_entry.id   AF-Q9D7K5-F1
#
_cell.length_a   1.000
_cell.length_b   1.000
_cell.length_c   1.000
_cell.angle_alpha   90.00
_cell.angle_beta   90.00
_cell.angle_gamma   90.00
#
_symmetry.space_group_name_H-M   'P 1'
#
loop_
_entity.id
_entity.type
_entity.pdbx_description
1 polymer ?
#
loop_
_entity_poly.entity_id
_entity_poly.type
_entity_poly.pdbx_seq_one_letter_code
_entity_poly.pdbx_strand_id
1 'polypeptide(L)'
;MAAPRAVLHLGAREWNGRARRIHGMSELVTPDSSREKKRTLLQFLSDHFQDIQTLREYLLQKQISKVNRENRSFTNIQEKYGPYVAGAVFILKQGGAVKFQDKEEWIRPNNRSHFLAEIQKFQNVPVEAVDASGCAINYQGLSNLLPLKELRSLSLQRCPNLDDWCLSRLYLLAGSLQELSLAGCPRISERGLACLHHLQNLRRLDISDLPAVSHPGLTQILVEEMLPHCEVLGADWAQNLKLEPDKQPPDTSTPLSS
;
A
#
# COMPACT_ATOMS: atom_id res chain seq x y z
N MET A 1 -1.70 18.76 29.26
CA MET A 1 -3.18 18.70 29.37
C MET A 1 -3.66 17.50 28.57
N ALA A 2 -3.94 16.37 29.23
CA ALA A 2 -4.46 15.18 28.56
C ALA A 2 -5.98 15.31 28.45
N ALA A 3 -6.49 15.38 27.22
CA ALA A 3 -7.93 15.40 26.96
C ALA A 3 -8.57 14.05 27.37
N PRO A 4 -9.80 14.05 27.92
CA PRO A 4 -10.40 12.85 28.49
C PRO A 4 -10.90 11.92 27.38
N ARG A 5 -10.62 10.62 27.56
CA ARG A 5 -11.10 9.53 26.72
C ARG A 5 -12.63 9.44 26.80
N ALA A 6 -13.32 10.00 25.81
CA ALA A 6 -14.74 9.79 25.63
C ALA A 6 -14.97 8.35 25.12
N VAL A 7 -15.27 7.44 26.03
CA VAL A 7 -15.86 6.14 25.70
C VAL A 7 -17.33 6.41 25.40
N LEU A 8 -17.63 6.77 24.16
CA LEU A 8 -19.02 6.89 23.71
C LEU A 8 -19.60 5.48 23.68
N HIS A 9 -20.40 5.19 24.70
CA HIS A 9 -21.25 4.01 24.77
C HIS A 9 -22.07 3.92 23.48
N LEU A 10 -21.86 2.84 22.73
CA LEU A 10 -22.78 2.40 21.70
C LEU A 10 -24.15 2.17 22.37
N GLY A 11 -24.99 3.20 22.34
CA GLY A 11 -26.41 3.04 22.54
C GLY A 11 -26.93 2.20 21.39
N ALA A 12 -26.92 0.88 21.57
CA ALA A 12 -27.69 -0.04 20.74
C ALA A 12 -29.15 0.36 20.87
N ARG A 13 -29.59 1.28 20.00
CA ARG A 13 -30.97 1.72 19.92
C ARG A 13 -31.74 0.51 19.40
N GLU A 14 -32.35 -0.23 20.32
CA GLU A 14 -33.22 -1.36 20.04
C GLU A 14 -34.14 -0.98 18.89
N TRP A 15 -33.98 -1.71 17.79
CA TRP A 15 -34.78 -1.55 16.60
C TRP A 15 -36.18 -2.08 16.89
N ASN A 16 -36.99 -1.27 17.56
CA ASN A 16 -38.40 -1.54 17.79
C ASN A 16 -39.14 -1.31 16.47
N GLY A 17 -39.11 -2.34 15.62
CA GLY A 17 -39.89 -2.45 14.40
C GLY A 17 -41.39 -2.52 14.69
N ARG A 18 -41.99 -1.41 15.11
CA ARG A 18 -43.43 -1.18 14.95
C ARG A 18 -43.62 -0.25 13.78
N ALA A 19 -43.87 -0.86 12.62
CA ALA A 19 -44.44 -0.21 11.46
C ALA A 19 -45.75 0.47 11.87
N ARG A 20 -45.69 1.76 12.22
CA ARG A 20 -46.88 2.59 12.40
C ARG A 20 -47.51 2.74 11.02
N ARG A 21 -48.55 1.93 10.75
CA ARG A 21 -49.46 2.11 9.62
C ARG A 21 -49.94 3.56 9.63
N ILE A 22 -49.61 4.29 8.58
CA ILE A 22 -50.09 5.64 8.35
C ILE A 22 -51.54 5.50 7.88
N HIS A 23 -52.48 5.43 8.82
CA HIS A 23 -53.90 5.61 8.52
C HIS A 23 -54.29 7.03 8.93
N GLY A 24 -54.60 7.82 7.90
CA GLY A 24 -55.44 9.01 7.88
C GLY A 24 -55.45 9.91 9.11
N MET A 25 -54.66 10.99 9.06
CA MET A 25 -55.08 12.27 9.64
C MET A 25 -54.86 13.36 8.59
N SER A 26 -55.93 13.65 7.85
CA SER A 26 -56.08 14.87 7.06
C SER A 26 -56.45 16.00 8.02
N GLU A 27 -55.49 16.47 8.80
CA GLU A 27 -55.63 17.71 9.56
C GLU A 27 -54.62 18.74 9.05
N LEU A 28 -55.21 19.84 8.58
CA LEU A 28 -54.65 21.16 8.28
C LEU A 28 -53.13 21.28 8.48
N VAL A 29 -52.38 21.07 7.40
CA VAL A 29 -50.94 21.35 7.32
C VAL A 29 -50.75 22.86 7.42
N THR A 30 -50.53 23.37 8.63
CA THR A 30 -50.05 24.73 8.81
C THR A 30 -48.65 24.83 8.19
N PRO A 31 -48.27 25.98 7.60
CA PRO A 31 -46.98 26.16 6.92
C PRO A 31 -45.78 25.81 7.83
N ASP A 32 -45.95 25.91 9.15
CA ASP A 32 -44.96 25.55 10.15
C ASP A 32 -44.58 24.06 10.10
N SER A 33 -45.58 23.17 9.97
CA SER A 33 -45.35 21.71 9.88
C SER A 33 -44.55 21.29 8.64
N SER A 34 -44.66 22.04 7.53
CA SER A 34 -43.91 21.76 6.30
C SER A 34 -42.41 22.11 6.46
N ARG A 35 -42.11 23.20 7.19
CA ARG A 35 -40.75 23.60 7.53
C ARG A 35 -40.14 22.64 8.55
N GLU A 36 -40.92 22.20 9.54
CA GLU A 36 -40.51 21.17 10.50
C GLU A 36 -40.19 19.84 9.81
N LYS A 37 -41.05 19.35 8.92
CA LYS A 37 -40.80 18.11 8.15
C LYS A 37 -39.54 18.18 7.28
N LYS A 38 -39.29 19.33 6.63
CA LYS A 38 -38.04 19.54 5.88
C LYS A 38 -36.82 19.54 6.81
N ARG A 39 -36.92 20.18 7.99
CA ARG A 39 -35.86 20.16 9.01
C ARG A 39 -35.58 18.75 9.51
N THR A 40 -36.61 17.93 9.77
CA THR A 40 -36.41 16.55 10.24
C THR A 40 -35.81 15.63 9.18
N LEU A 41 -36.19 15.78 7.91
CA LEU A 41 -35.56 15.03 6.81
C LEU A 41 -34.07 15.39 6.65
N LEU A 42 -33.73 16.68 6.69
CA LEU A 42 -32.33 17.14 6.64
C LEU A 42 -31.53 16.60 7.83
N GLN A 43 -32.11 16.61 9.04
CA GLN A 43 -31.48 16.04 10.22
C GLN A 43 -31.24 14.53 10.05
N PHE A 44 -32.23 13.78 9.59
CA PHE A 44 -32.11 12.34 9.35
C PHE A 44 -31.01 12.01 8.32
N LEU A 45 -30.95 12.76 7.21
CA LEU A 45 -29.90 12.57 6.20
C LEU A 45 -28.52 12.94 6.74
N SER A 46 -28.43 14.00 7.55
CA SER A 46 -27.19 14.41 8.21
C SER A 46 -26.70 13.37 9.21
N ASP A 47 -27.58 12.87 10.07
CA ASP A 47 -27.25 11.84 11.06
C ASP A 47 -26.80 10.55 10.36
N HIS A 48 -27.51 10.13 9.31
CA HIS A 48 -27.14 8.94 8.54
C HIS A 48 -25.82 9.11 7.78
N PHE A 49 -25.57 10.30 7.22
CA PHE A 49 -24.28 10.60 6.61
C PHE A 49 -23.16 10.54 7.65
N GLN A 50 -23.37 11.10 8.84
CA GLN A 50 -22.40 11.06 9.92
C GLN A 50 -22.14 9.63 10.41
N ASP A 51 -23.19 8.81 10.52
CA ASP A 51 -23.06 7.38 10.84
C ASP A 51 -22.22 6.65 9.80
N ILE A 52 -22.47 6.90 8.50
CA ILE A 52 -21.70 6.29 7.40
C ILE A 52 -20.24 6.74 7.44
N GLN A 53 -19.96 8.03 7.64
CA GLN A 53 -18.58 8.52 7.77
C GLN A 53 -17.88 7.87 8.97
N THR A 54 -18.57 7.80 10.11
CA THR A 54 -18.06 7.16 11.33
C THR A 54 -17.74 5.68 11.08
N LEU A 55 -18.62 4.95 10.38
CA LEU A 55 -18.39 3.56 10.01
C LEU A 55 -17.20 3.40 9.06
N ARG A 56 -17.09 4.27 8.05
CA ARG A 56 -15.96 4.27 7.10
C ARG A 56 -14.63 4.51 7.81
N GLU A 57 -14.57 5.52 8.68
CA GLU A 57 -13.40 5.84 9.48
C GLU A 57 -13.03 4.69 10.41
N TYR A 58 -14.01 4.09 11.09
CA TYR A 58 -13.80 2.93 11.95
C TYR A 58 -13.20 1.75 11.18
N LEU A 59 -13.74 1.40 10.00
CA LEU A 59 -13.23 0.31 9.17
C LEU A 59 -11.80 0.59 8.68
N LEU A 60 -11.53 1.84 8.25
CA LEU A 60 -10.20 2.26 7.84
C LEU A 60 -9.20 2.16 8.99
N GLN A 61 -9.56 2.64 10.18
CA GLN A 61 -8.71 2.52 11.36
C GLN A 61 -8.45 1.06 11.73
N LYS A 62 -9.45 0.19 11.62
CA LYS A 62 -9.30 -1.25 11.87
C LYS A 62 -8.34 -1.90 10.86
N GLN A 63 -8.43 -1.52 9.58
CA GLN A 63 -7.52 -1.99 8.54
C GLN A 63 -6.08 -1.51 8.79
N ILE A 64 -5.88 -0.22 9.06
CA ILE A 64 -4.57 0.35 9.39
C ILE A 64 -3.97 -0.33 10.62
N SER A 65 -4.77 -0.54 11.67
CA SER A 65 -4.34 -1.21 12.90
C SER A 65 -3.91 -2.65 12.65
N LYS A 66 -4.63 -3.37 11.77
CA LYS A 66 -4.26 -4.72 11.36
C LYS A 66 -2.89 -4.73 10.69
N VAL A 67 -2.68 -3.87 9.69
CA VAL A 67 -1.40 -3.76 8.97
C VAL A 67 -0.27 -3.38 9.92
N ASN A 68 -0.47 -2.40 10.80
CA ASN A 68 0.54 -1.99 11.78
C ASN A 68 0.92 -3.11 12.75
N ARG A 69 -0.05 -3.93 13.17
CA ARG A 69 0.20 -5.09 14.03
C ARG A 69 1.03 -6.18 13.33
N GLU A 70 0.77 -6.40 12.04
CA GLU A 70 1.51 -7.35 11.21
C GLU A 70 2.94 -6.85 10.93
N ASN A 71 3.11 -5.53 10.78
CA ASN A 71 4.38 -4.85 10.56
C ASN A 71 5.11 -4.40 11.84
N ARG A 72 4.80 -4.99 12.98
CA ARG A 72 5.51 -4.69 14.24
C ARG A 72 7.00 -5.03 14.12
N SER A 73 7.82 -4.41 14.95
CA SER A 73 9.24 -4.74 15.02
C SER A 73 9.47 -6.12 15.63
N PHE A 74 10.42 -6.87 15.07
CA PHE A 74 10.78 -8.23 15.51
C PHE A 74 12.04 -8.22 16.39
N THR A 75 12.28 -7.13 17.15
CA THR A 75 13.44 -6.97 18.05
C THR A 75 13.69 -8.19 18.92
N ASN A 76 12.67 -8.73 19.58
CA ASN A 76 12.85 -9.87 20.49
C ASN A 76 13.32 -11.15 19.77
N ILE A 77 12.92 -11.33 18.50
CA ILE A 77 13.35 -12.47 17.66
C ILE A 77 14.78 -12.21 17.18
N GLN A 78 15.08 -10.96 16.81
CA GLN A 78 16.42 -10.54 16.40
C GLN A 78 17.45 -10.69 17.52
N GLU A 79 17.11 -10.30 18.75
CA GLU A 79 17.98 -10.47 19.92
C GLU A 79 18.24 -11.95 20.23
N LYS A 80 17.24 -12.82 20.03
CA LYS A 80 17.34 -14.23 20.37
C LYS A 80 18.01 -15.09 19.29
N TYR A 81 17.72 -14.82 18.02
CA TYR A 81 18.13 -15.69 16.89
C TYR A 81 18.95 -14.96 15.82
N GLY A 82 19.22 -13.67 16.00
CA GLY A 82 19.96 -12.86 15.05
C GLY A 82 19.09 -12.19 13.98
N PRO A 83 19.68 -11.25 13.22
CA PRO A 83 18.97 -10.45 12.23
C PRO A 83 18.44 -11.28 11.06
N TYR A 84 19.19 -12.30 10.61
CA TYR A 84 18.79 -13.13 9.48
C TYR A 84 17.50 -13.89 9.75
N VAL A 85 17.40 -14.53 10.91
CA VAL A 85 16.18 -15.25 11.32
C VAL A 85 15.03 -14.29 11.53
N ALA A 86 15.26 -13.14 12.16
CA ALA A 86 14.19 -12.16 12.38
C ALA A 86 13.60 -11.62 11.08
N GLY A 87 14.44 -11.23 10.13
CA GLY A 87 14.02 -10.80 8.79
C GLY A 87 13.28 -11.90 8.02
N ALA A 88 13.83 -13.12 8.02
CA ALA A 88 13.22 -14.27 7.37
C ALA A 88 11.83 -14.60 7.92
N VAL A 89 11.69 -14.67 9.25
CA VAL A 89 10.42 -14.95 9.92
C VAL A 89 9.40 -13.85 9.64
N PHE A 90 9.83 -12.59 9.60
CA PHE A 90 8.97 -11.47 9.24
C PHE A 90 8.41 -11.65 7.83
N ILE A 91 9.28 -11.87 6.82
CA ILE A 91 8.85 -12.05 5.43
C ILE A 91 7.88 -13.22 5.26
N LEU A 92 8.19 -14.36 5.86
CA LEU A 92 7.33 -15.55 5.76
C LEU A 92 5.97 -15.31 6.42
N LYS A 93 5.94 -14.58 7.54
CA LYS A 93 4.68 -14.19 8.18
C LYS A 93 3.86 -13.23 7.30
N GLN A 94 4.52 -12.40 6.50
CA GLN A 94 3.87 -11.53 5.51
C GLN A 94 3.42 -12.28 4.25
N GLY A 95 3.70 -13.58 4.13
CA GLY A 95 3.35 -14.39 2.96
C GLY A 95 4.42 -14.44 1.87
N GLY A 96 5.57 -13.79 2.07
CA GLY A 96 6.68 -13.77 1.14
C GLY A 96 7.61 -14.98 1.28
N ALA A 97 8.68 -15.01 0.50
CA ALA A 97 9.69 -16.06 0.50
C ALA A 97 11.10 -15.49 0.76
N VAL A 98 11.99 -16.33 1.28
CA VAL A 98 13.40 -15.96 1.50
C VAL A 98 14.34 -17.04 0.99
N LYS A 99 15.50 -16.61 0.50
CA LYS A 99 16.58 -17.48 0.08
C LYS A 99 17.83 -17.14 0.89
N PHE A 100 18.40 -18.16 1.51
CA PHE A 100 19.65 -18.05 2.27
C PHE A 100 20.85 -18.28 1.35
N GLN A 101 22.01 -17.73 1.71
CA GLN A 101 23.26 -18.01 1.00
C GLN A 101 23.56 -19.51 1.02
N ASP A 102 24.24 -19.98 -0.03
CA ASP A 102 24.61 -21.39 -0.25
C ASP A 102 23.42 -22.36 -0.32
N LYS A 103 22.22 -21.84 -0.55
CA LYS A 103 21.00 -22.63 -0.82
C LYS A 103 20.43 -22.23 -2.16
N GLU A 104 20.06 -23.22 -2.96
CA GLU A 104 19.36 -22.98 -4.22
C GLU A 104 17.87 -22.73 -4.01
N GLU A 105 17.30 -23.31 -2.96
CA GLU A 105 15.87 -23.32 -2.71
C GLU A 105 15.37 -22.10 -1.93
N TRP A 106 14.18 -21.65 -2.31
CA TRP A 106 13.42 -20.60 -1.62
C TRP A 106 12.57 -21.19 -0.51
N ILE A 107 12.70 -20.67 0.70
CA ILE A 107 11.83 -21.00 1.83
C ILE A 107 10.54 -20.19 1.71
N ARG A 108 9.41 -20.90 1.71
CA ARG A 108 8.06 -20.33 1.61
C ARG A 108 7.24 -20.63 2.86
N PRO A 109 6.18 -19.84 3.13
CA PRO A 109 5.35 -20.06 4.29
C PRO A 109 4.54 -21.34 4.07
N ASN A 110 4.82 -22.35 4.87
CA ASN A 110 4.00 -23.56 4.91
C ASN A 110 2.72 -23.29 5.71
N ASN A 111 1.64 -24.02 5.42
CA ASN A 111 0.33 -23.93 6.11
C ASN A 111 0.41 -24.05 7.64
N ARG A 112 1.53 -24.54 8.17
CA ARG A 112 1.80 -24.67 9.60
C ARG A 112 2.95 -23.75 9.94
N SER A 113 2.71 -22.80 10.85
CA SER A 113 3.61 -21.77 11.38
C SER A 113 4.93 -22.27 12.02
N HIS A 114 5.37 -23.50 11.70
CA HIS A 114 6.58 -24.16 12.18
C HIS A 114 7.83 -23.88 11.35
N PHE A 115 7.77 -22.99 10.36
CA PHE A 115 8.98 -22.56 9.62
C PHE A 115 10.07 -22.00 10.54
N LEU A 116 9.71 -21.51 11.75
CA LEU A 116 10.67 -21.11 12.78
C LEU A 116 11.70 -22.20 13.11
N ALA A 117 11.27 -23.47 13.22
CA ALA A 117 12.17 -24.58 13.58
C ALA A 117 13.14 -24.92 12.43
N GLU A 118 12.70 -24.74 11.19
CA GLU A 118 13.53 -24.90 10.02
C GLU A 118 14.55 -23.76 9.89
N ILE A 119 14.09 -22.52 10.10
CA ILE A 119 14.91 -21.32 9.92
C ILE A 119 15.90 -21.08 11.04
N GLN A 120 15.61 -21.56 12.25
CA GLN A 120 16.55 -21.46 13.37
C GLN A 120 17.91 -22.11 13.04
N LYS A 121 17.93 -23.12 12.16
CA LYS A 121 19.16 -23.75 11.67
C LYS A 121 20.05 -22.79 10.87
N PHE A 122 19.47 -21.71 10.35
CA PHE A 122 20.12 -20.70 9.51
C PHE A 122 20.50 -19.43 10.29
N GLN A 123 20.62 -19.50 11.63
CA GLN A 123 20.97 -18.33 12.45
C GLN A 123 22.26 -17.60 12.02
N ASN A 124 23.21 -18.34 11.44
CA ASN A 124 24.51 -17.82 10.99
C ASN A 124 24.65 -17.80 9.46
N VAL A 125 23.58 -18.10 8.72
CA VAL A 125 23.59 -18.07 7.26
C VAL A 125 22.91 -16.77 6.81
N PRO A 126 23.59 -15.88 6.07
CA PRO A 126 22.97 -14.63 5.64
C PRO A 126 21.83 -14.87 4.65
N VAL A 127 20.85 -13.96 4.66
CA VAL A 127 19.77 -13.95 3.66
C VAL A 127 20.30 -13.30 2.39
N GLU A 128 20.27 -14.02 1.27
CA GLU A 128 20.75 -13.54 -0.03
C GLU A 128 19.64 -12.82 -0.81
N ALA A 129 18.43 -13.36 -0.81
CA ALA A 129 17.32 -12.83 -1.56
C ALA A 129 16.01 -12.89 -0.78
N VAL A 130 15.18 -11.87 -0.97
CA VAL A 130 13.86 -11.73 -0.36
C VAL A 130 12.84 -11.46 -1.47
N ASP A 131 11.78 -12.25 -1.47
CA ASP A 131 10.60 -12.01 -2.28
C ASP A 131 9.45 -11.67 -1.35
N ALA A 132 9.09 -10.39 -1.28
CA ALA A 132 7.96 -9.89 -0.52
C ALA A 132 6.84 -9.37 -1.42
N SER A 133 6.72 -9.94 -2.63
CA SER A 133 5.71 -9.54 -3.60
C SER A 133 4.29 -9.72 -3.03
N GLY A 134 3.47 -8.69 -3.14
CA GLY A 134 2.10 -8.65 -2.60
C GLY A 134 2.03 -8.52 -1.07
N CYS A 135 3.16 -8.48 -0.36
CA CYS A 135 3.16 -8.30 1.09
C CYS A 135 2.71 -6.88 1.46
N ALA A 136 1.90 -6.76 2.51
CA ALA A 136 1.47 -5.47 3.05
C ALA A 136 2.56 -4.81 3.92
N ILE A 137 3.78 -4.69 3.39
CA ILE A 137 4.92 -4.08 4.08
C ILE A 137 4.74 -2.55 4.11
N ASN A 138 4.92 -1.96 5.28
CA ASN A 138 4.92 -0.51 5.47
C ASN A 138 6.28 -0.02 6.00
N TYR A 139 6.40 1.29 6.22
CA TYR A 139 7.62 1.94 6.73
C TYR A 139 8.19 1.28 7.99
N GLN A 140 7.32 0.85 8.90
CA GLN A 140 7.72 0.20 10.14
C GLN A 140 8.18 -1.24 9.88
N GLY A 141 7.43 -2.02 9.10
CA GLY A 141 7.77 -3.42 8.83
C GLY A 141 9.05 -3.57 8.03
N LEU A 142 9.35 -2.63 7.13
CA LEU A 142 10.59 -2.61 6.38
C LEU A 142 11.82 -2.58 7.30
N SER A 143 11.71 -2.04 8.53
CA SER A 143 12.83 -2.03 9.48
C SER A 143 13.32 -3.42 9.86
N ASN A 144 12.51 -4.46 9.71
CA ASN A 144 12.90 -5.84 9.98
C ASN A 144 13.87 -6.39 8.91
N LEU A 145 13.96 -5.75 7.73
CA LEU A 145 14.85 -6.17 6.62
C LEU A 145 16.16 -5.38 6.58
N LEU A 146 16.18 -4.16 7.12
CA LEU A 146 17.35 -3.28 7.09
C LEU A 146 18.61 -3.83 7.82
N PRO A 147 18.48 -4.75 8.80
CA PRO A 147 19.63 -5.47 9.36
C PRO A 147 20.26 -6.52 8.44
N LEU A 148 19.63 -6.89 7.32
CA LEU A 148 20.14 -7.89 6.38
C LEU A 148 21.22 -7.28 5.48
N LYS A 149 22.45 -7.16 5.99
CA LYS A 149 23.53 -6.42 5.32
C LYS A 149 24.10 -7.10 4.09
N GLU A 150 23.75 -8.35 3.84
CA GLU A 150 24.22 -9.18 2.74
C GLU A 150 23.11 -9.46 1.71
N LEU A 151 21.96 -8.78 1.83
CA LEU A 151 20.82 -8.92 0.95
C LEU A 151 21.15 -8.39 -0.45
N ARG A 152 21.15 -9.27 -1.46
CA ARG A 152 21.47 -8.95 -2.84
C ARG A 152 20.24 -8.68 -3.69
N SER A 153 19.15 -9.38 -3.45
CA SER A 153 17.92 -9.26 -4.24
C SER A 153 16.70 -9.02 -3.35
N LEU A 154 15.92 -7.99 -3.67
CA LEU A 154 14.72 -7.61 -2.95
C LEU A 154 13.57 -7.35 -3.93
N SER A 155 12.58 -8.24 -3.94
CA SER A 155 11.33 -8.02 -4.65
C SER A 155 10.27 -7.45 -3.71
N LEU A 156 9.73 -6.28 -4.06
CA LEU A 156 8.64 -5.61 -3.38
C LEU A 156 7.47 -5.37 -4.35
N GLN A 157 7.29 -6.26 -5.32
CA GLN A 157 6.27 -6.09 -6.35
C GLN A 157 4.87 -6.00 -5.73
N ARG A 158 4.04 -5.09 -6.23
CA ARG A 158 2.62 -4.96 -5.84
C ARG A 158 2.41 -4.83 -4.33
N CYS A 159 3.36 -4.25 -3.60
CA CYS A 159 3.22 -3.98 -2.17
C CYS A 159 2.29 -2.76 -1.97
N PRO A 160 1.06 -2.93 -1.44
CA PRO A 160 0.06 -1.85 -1.39
C PRO A 160 0.41 -0.71 -0.42
N ASN A 161 1.27 -0.99 0.56
CA ASN A 161 1.59 -0.07 1.65
C ASN A 161 3.00 0.52 1.55
N LEU A 162 3.78 0.12 0.53
CA LEU A 162 5.11 0.65 0.27
C LEU A 162 4.99 2.04 -0.34
N ASP A 163 5.61 3.04 0.29
CA ASP A 163 5.58 4.44 -0.13
C ASP A 163 7.00 5.05 -0.22
N ASP A 164 7.10 6.29 -0.67
CA ASP A 164 8.38 6.99 -0.86
C ASP A 164 9.24 7.01 0.43
N TRP A 165 8.60 7.11 1.59
CA TRP A 165 9.28 7.06 2.89
C TRP A 165 9.95 5.71 3.12
N CYS A 166 9.34 4.62 2.66
CA CYS A 166 9.95 3.29 2.72
C CYS A 166 11.24 3.25 1.89
N LEU A 167 11.20 3.78 0.66
CA LEU A 167 12.37 3.80 -0.23
C LEU A 167 13.52 4.64 0.35
N SER A 168 13.19 5.74 1.05
CA SER A 168 14.20 6.57 1.73
C SER A 168 15.03 5.81 2.77
N ARG A 169 14.61 4.62 3.23
CA ARG A 169 15.38 3.80 4.18
C ARG A 169 16.28 2.77 3.52
N LEU A 170 16.09 2.52 2.21
CA LEU A 170 16.85 1.48 1.50
C LEU A 170 18.34 1.80 1.40
N TYR A 171 18.78 3.05 1.61
CA TYR A 171 20.20 3.39 1.71
C TYR A 171 20.97 2.53 2.74
N LEU A 172 20.28 2.00 3.76
CA LEU A 172 20.88 1.10 4.75
C LEU A 172 21.31 -0.25 4.18
N LEU A 173 20.85 -0.58 2.97
CA LEU A 173 21.20 -1.76 2.17
C LEU A 173 22.09 -1.40 0.96
N ALA A 174 22.55 -0.16 0.85
CA ALA A 174 23.36 0.32 -0.28
C ALA A 174 24.64 -0.50 -0.50
N GLY A 175 25.20 -1.09 0.56
CA GLY A 175 26.43 -1.89 0.49
C GLY A 175 26.27 -3.26 -0.17
N SER A 176 25.05 -3.78 -0.35
CA SER A 176 24.83 -5.16 -0.80
C SER A 176 23.74 -5.35 -1.84
N LEU A 177 22.74 -4.47 -1.88
CA LEU A 177 21.60 -4.65 -2.77
C LEU A 177 22.00 -4.45 -4.24
N GLN A 178 21.73 -5.46 -5.06
CA GLN A 178 22.04 -5.52 -6.49
C GLN A 178 20.78 -5.57 -7.35
N GLU A 179 19.70 -6.11 -6.82
CA GLU A 179 18.45 -6.26 -7.57
C GLU A 179 17.28 -5.77 -6.72
N LEU A 180 16.50 -4.85 -7.26
CA LEU A 180 15.33 -4.30 -6.61
C LEU A 180 14.17 -4.29 -7.59
N SER A 181 13.05 -4.91 -7.24
CA SER A 181 11.81 -4.77 -8.00
C SER A 181 10.75 -4.05 -7.18
N LEU A 182 10.23 -2.98 -7.75
CA LEU A 182 9.16 -2.14 -7.21
C LEU A 182 7.89 -2.22 -8.07
N ALA A 183 7.85 -3.12 -9.05
CA ALA A 183 6.81 -3.13 -10.06
C ALA A 183 5.40 -3.21 -9.47
N GLY A 184 4.47 -2.40 -9.98
CA GLY A 184 3.08 -2.39 -9.51
C GLY A 184 2.87 -1.79 -8.12
N CYS A 185 3.87 -1.12 -7.51
CA CYS A 185 3.69 -0.44 -6.23
C CYS A 185 2.86 0.85 -6.39
N PRO A 186 1.68 0.96 -5.76
CA PRO A 186 0.75 2.04 -6.08
C PRO A 186 1.07 3.39 -5.43
N ARG A 187 1.98 3.44 -4.45
CA ARG A 187 2.27 4.64 -3.65
C ARG A 187 3.73 5.12 -3.80
N ILE A 188 4.45 4.59 -4.78
CA ILE A 188 5.80 5.04 -5.14
C ILE A 188 5.68 6.09 -6.24
N SER A 189 6.22 7.27 -5.96
CA SER A 189 6.32 8.38 -6.90
C SER A 189 7.75 8.62 -7.35
N GLU A 190 7.94 9.59 -8.25
CA GLU A 190 9.27 10.06 -8.66
C GLU A 190 10.15 10.46 -7.48
N ARG A 191 9.54 10.99 -6.40
CA ARG A 191 10.26 11.42 -5.19
C ARG A 191 10.88 10.24 -4.45
N GLY A 192 10.16 9.13 -4.34
CA GLY A 192 10.68 7.92 -3.71
C GLY A 192 11.78 7.27 -4.55
N LEU A 193 11.62 7.26 -5.87
CA LEU A 193 12.63 6.76 -6.80
C LEU A 193 13.92 7.59 -6.76
N ALA A 194 13.82 8.91 -6.59
CA ALA A 194 14.98 9.76 -6.40
C ALA A 194 15.79 9.41 -5.12
N CYS A 195 15.20 8.77 -4.11
CA CYS A 195 15.96 8.30 -2.95
C CYS A 195 16.88 7.09 -3.26
N LEU A 196 16.69 6.44 -4.42
CA LEU A 196 17.46 5.24 -4.78
C LEU A 196 18.89 5.54 -5.23
N HIS A 197 19.29 6.81 -5.43
CA HIS A 197 20.69 7.16 -5.75
C HIS A 197 21.72 6.70 -4.70
N HIS A 198 21.31 6.36 -3.49
CA HIS A 198 22.24 5.78 -2.52
C HIS A 198 22.65 4.34 -2.88
N LEU A 199 21.88 3.63 -3.71
CA LEU A 199 22.07 2.22 -4.04
C LEU A 199 23.05 2.04 -5.22
N GLN A 200 24.28 2.49 -5.06
CA GLN A 200 25.29 2.49 -6.13
C GLN A 200 25.71 1.08 -6.62
N ASN A 201 25.43 0.04 -5.83
CA ASN A 201 25.68 -1.35 -6.22
C ASN A 201 24.51 -2.00 -6.97
N LEU A 202 23.41 -1.27 -7.18
CA LEU A 202 22.23 -1.77 -7.87
C LEU A 202 22.55 -2.00 -9.35
N ARG A 203 22.25 -3.21 -9.82
CA ARG A 203 22.48 -3.69 -11.18
C ARG A 203 21.19 -3.85 -11.96
N ARG A 204 20.08 -4.17 -11.27
CA ARG A 204 18.75 -4.27 -11.88
C ARG A 204 17.72 -3.58 -11.00
N LEU A 205 16.96 -2.70 -11.61
CA LEU A 205 15.86 -1.97 -10.99
C LEU A 205 14.62 -2.11 -11.86
N ASP A 206 13.59 -2.76 -11.35
CA ASP A 206 12.31 -2.88 -12.04
C ASP A 206 11.30 -1.90 -11.45
N ILE A 207 10.92 -0.92 -12.26
CA ILE A 207 9.99 0.16 -11.94
C ILE A 207 8.76 0.15 -12.86
N SER A 208 8.41 -1.04 -13.37
CA SER A 208 7.23 -1.25 -14.21
C SER A 208 5.94 -0.85 -13.48
N ASP A 209 4.99 -0.26 -14.21
CA ASP A 209 3.60 -0.08 -13.74
C ASP A 209 3.50 0.63 -12.36
N LEU A 210 4.13 1.80 -12.24
CA LEU A 210 4.02 2.65 -11.05
C LEU A 210 2.95 3.74 -11.27
N PRO A 211 1.70 3.57 -10.78
CA PRO A 211 0.60 4.48 -11.10
C PRO A 211 0.71 5.86 -10.43
N ALA A 212 1.57 6.02 -9.42
CA ALA A 212 1.82 7.30 -8.76
C ALA A 212 2.97 8.10 -9.41
N VAL A 213 3.65 7.55 -10.43
CA VAL A 213 4.62 8.27 -11.26
C VAL A 213 3.86 9.04 -12.33
N SER A 214 3.95 10.38 -12.30
CA SER A 214 3.23 11.25 -13.22
C SER A 214 3.95 11.38 -14.57
N HIS A 215 5.30 11.43 -14.55
CA HIS A 215 6.12 11.62 -15.75
C HIS A 215 7.09 10.46 -15.94
N PRO A 216 6.61 9.31 -16.44
CA PRO A 216 7.43 8.11 -16.54
C PRO A 216 8.71 8.30 -17.34
N GLY A 217 8.66 8.93 -18.52
CA GLY A 217 9.85 9.14 -19.36
C GLY A 217 10.91 10.03 -18.69
N LEU A 218 10.50 11.07 -17.97
CA LEU A 218 11.44 11.90 -17.20
C LEU A 218 12.01 11.14 -16.00
N THR A 219 11.19 10.30 -15.37
CA THR A 219 11.59 9.45 -14.25
C THR A 219 12.62 8.43 -14.69
N GLN A 220 12.48 7.86 -15.89
CA GLN A 220 13.47 6.97 -16.49
C GLN A 220 14.84 7.62 -16.55
N ILE A 221 14.90 8.77 -17.23
CA ILE A 221 16.14 9.51 -17.45
C ILE A 221 16.77 9.85 -16.10
N LEU A 222 15.96 10.33 -15.14
CA LEU A 222 16.43 10.63 -13.79
C LEU A 222 17.05 9.40 -13.12
N VAL A 223 16.41 8.23 -13.18
CA VAL A 223 16.91 7.00 -12.56
C VAL A 223 18.16 6.49 -13.26
N GLU A 224 18.22 6.52 -14.58
CA GLU A 224 19.38 6.11 -15.38
C GLU A 224 20.60 7.00 -15.11
N GLU A 225 20.41 8.32 -15.00
CA GLU A 225 21.48 9.26 -14.64
C GLU A 225 21.98 9.05 -13.20
N MET A 226 21.07 8.73 -12.26
CA MET A 226 21.42 8.50 -10.85
C MET A 226 22.06 7.14 -10.60
N LEU A 227 21.77 6.15 -11.44
CA LEU A 227 22.23 4.77 -11.35
C LEU A 227 22.78 4.29 -12.71
N PRO A 228 23.92 4.85 -13.16
CA PRO A 228 24.43 4.64 -14.53
C PRO A 228 24.88 3.20 -14.83
N HIS A 229 25.04 2.37 -13.79
CA HIS A 229 25.42 0.96 -13.90
C HIS A 229 24.25 0.01 -13.65
N CYS A 230 23.05 0.55 -13.44
CA CYS A 230 21.84 -0.21 -13.20
C CYS A 230 21.02 -0.32 -14.49
N GLU A 231 20.65 -1.55 -14.84
CA GLU A 231 19.64 -1.80 -15.85
C GLU A 231 18.26 -1.46 -15.28
N VAL A 232 17.54 -0.55 -15.94
CA VAL A 232 16.20 -0.12 -15.55
C VAL A 232 15.16 -0.82 -16.41
N LEU A 233 14.28 -1.59 -15.78
CA LEU A 233 13.21 -2.35 -16.42
C LEU A 233 11.85 -1.69 -16.22
N GLY A 234 10.93 -1.91 -17.16
CA GLY A 234 9.57 -1.39 -17.10
C GLY A 234 9.39 0.02 -17.64
N ALA A 235 10.44 0.54 -18.28
CA ALA A 235 10.48 1.92 -18.70
C ALA A 235 9.82 2.21 -20.06
N ASP A 236 9.23 1.19 -20.69
CA ASP A 236 8.58 1.30 -22.00
C ASP A 236 7.19 1.96 -21.91
N TRP A 237 7.06 2.99 -21.07
CA TRP A 237 5.86 3.82 -20.96
C TRP A 237 5.50 4.52 -22.28
N ALA A 238 6.46 4.59 -23.21
CA ALA A 238 6.27 5.10 -24.56
C ALA A 238 5.15 4.38 -25.34
N GLN A 239 4.81 3.14 -24.98
CA GLN A 239 3.68 2.46 -25.64
C GLN A 239 2.32 3.13 -25.38
N ASN A 240 2.15 3.86 -24.28
CA ASN A 240 0.94 4.66 -24.00
C ASN A 240 0.98 6.07 -24.62
N LEU A 241 2.13 6.50 -25.16
CA LEU A 241 2.25 7.74 -25.93
C LEU A 241 2.03 7.53 -27.43
N LYS A 242 1.43 6.41 -27.86
CA LYS A 242 0.86 6.31 -29.20
C LYS A 242 -0.25 7.35 -29.31
N LEU A 243 0.18 8.55 -29.72
CA LEU A 243 -0.59 9.70 -30.15
C LEU A 243 -1.86 9.20 -30.82
N GLU A 244 -3.01 9.47 -30.19
CA GLU A 244 -4.27 9.35 -30.89
C GLU A 244 -4.14 10.21 -32.16
N PRO A 245 -4.24 9.62 -33.37
CA PRO A 245 -4.11 10.38 -34.60
C PRO A 245 -5.20 11.45 -34.61
N ASP A 246 -4.78 12.68 -34.86
CA ASP A 246 -5.63 13.87 -35.01
C ASP A 246 -6.96 13.49 -35.66
N LYS A 247 -8.03 13.52 -34.87
CA LYS A 247 -9.39 13.51 -35.41
C LYS A 247 -9.58 14.83 -36.14
N GLN A 248 -9.30 14.80 -37.44
CA GLN A 248 -9.56 15.89 -38.36
C GLN A 248 -11.05 16.30 -38.22
N PRO A 249 -11.36 17.58 -37.99
CA PRO A 249 -12.71 18.03 -37.72
C PRO A 249 -13.63 17.81 -38.94
N PRO A 250 -14.92 17.51 -38.72
CA PRO A 250 -15.85 17.12 -39.78
C PRO A 250 -16.08 18.28 -40.77
N ASP A 251 -15.88 17.99 -42.05
CA ASP A 251 -16.15 18.88 -43.19
C ASP A 251 -17.60 19.38 -43.16
N THR A 252 -17.77 20.66 -42.82
CA THR A 252 -19.01 21.39 -42.97
C THR A 252 -19.20 21.76 -44.44
N SER A 253 -19.85 20.90 -45.23
CA SER A 253 -20.36 21.28 -46.54
C SER A 253 -21.71 20.61 -46.83
N THR A 254 -22.75 21.06 -46.15
CA THR A 254 -24.14 20.85 -46.60
C THR A 254 -24.49 21.95 -47.60
N PRO A 255 -24.76 21.64 -48.88
CA PRO A 255 -25.08 22.63 -49.88
C PRO A 255 -26.53 23.10 -49.73
N LEU A 256 -26.72 24.41 -49.86
CA LEU A 256 -28.01 25.09 -49.94
C LEU A 256 -28.76 24.60 -51.18
N SER A 257 -29.76 23.75 -50.98
CA SER A 257 -30.76 23.43 -51.99
C SER A 257 -31.77 24.58 -52.09
N SER A 258 -31.86 25.10 -53.32
CA SER A 258 -32.80 26.09 -53.87
C SER A 258 -34.26 25.88 -53.49
#